data_AF-A0A9C9KSK7-F1
#
_entry.id   AF-A0A9C9KSK7-F1
#
_cell.length_a   1.000
_cell.length_b   1.000
_cell.length_c   1.000
_cell.angle_alpha   90.00
_cell.angle_beta   90.00
_cell.angle_gamma   90.00
#
_symmetry.space_group_name_H-M   'P 1'
#
loop_
_entity.id
_entity.type
_entity.pdbx_description
1 polymer ?
#
loop_
_entity_poly.entity_id
_entity_poly.type
_entity_poly.pdbx_seq_one_letter_code
_entity_poly.pdbx_strand_id
1 'polypeptide(L)' 'MTTSTELRAALNAAVRQLEHSGTDSARLDAEVLLAHVLDKQRVYLLTWPEQALTDEQHNHYQQLIDQRIQGI' A
#
# COMPACT_ATOMS: atom_id res chain seq x y z
N MET A 1 9.50 9.59 18.32
CA MET A 1 8.68 8.37 18.29
C MET A 1 8.51 8.02 16.82
N THR A 2 9.31 7.08 16.30
CA THR A 2 9.16 6.61 14.91
C THR A 2 7.95 5.70 14.88
N THR A 3 6.82 6.18 14.35
CA THR A 3 5.62 5.38 14.11
C THR A 3 5.93 4.37 13.02
N SER A 4 6.22 3.14 13.42
CA SER A 4 6.47 2.02 12.52
C SER A 4 5.13 1.57 11.90
N THR A 5 4.89 1.87 10.63
CA THR A 5 3.67 1.44 9.93
C THR A 5 3.84 0.02 9.39
N GLU A 6 3.03 -0.93 9.88
CA GLU A 6 3.06 -2.33 9.39
C GLU A 6 2.47 -2.46 7.97
N LEU A 7 2.96 -3.43 7.19
CA LEU A 7 2.48 -3.72 5.84
C LEU A 7 0.98 -3.95 5.78
N ARG A 8 0.45 -4.76 6.71
CA ARG A 8 -1.00 -5.01 6.81
C ARG A 8 -1.79 -3.73 7.10
N ALA A 9 -1.27 -2.87 7.98
CA ALA A 9 -1.93 -1.62 8.34
C ALA A 9 -1.95 -0.66 7.14
N ALA A 10 -0.81 -0.48 6.47
CA ALA A 10 -0.69 0.33 5.26
C ALA A 10 -1.58 -0.19 4.13
N LEU A 11 -1.61 -1.51 3.92
CA LEU A 11 -2.46 -2.12 2.91
C LEU A 11 -3.94 -1.85 3.19
N ASN A 12 -4.41 -2.13 4.41
CA ASN A 12 -5.81 -1.91 4.78
C ASN A 12 -6.23 -0.43 4.67
N ALA A 13 -5.33 0.51 4.99
CA ALA A 13 -5.59 1.94 4.83
C ALA A 13 -5.74 2.32 3.35
N ALA A 14 -4.83 1.85 2.50
CA ALA A 14 -4.86 2.10 1.07
C ALA A 14 -6.09 1.49 0.39
N VAL A 15 -6.50 0.26 0.75
CA VAL A 15 -7.73 -0.35 0.23
C VAL A 15 -8.93 0.54 0.51
N ARG A 16 -9.06 1.01 1.75
CA ARG A 16 -10.16 1.92 2.12
C ARG A 16 -10.11 3.20 1.28
N GLN A 17 -8.94 3.82 1.10
CA GLN A 17 -8.82 5.04 0.29
C GLN A 17 -9.26 4.81 -1.17
N LEU A 18 -8.84 3.71 -1.79
CA LEU A 18 -9.18 3.35 -3.18
C LEU A 18 -10.65 2.91 -3.35
N GLU A 19 -11.25 2.28 -2.35
CA GLU A 19 -12.69 1.98 -2.37
C GLU A 19 -13.53 3.26 -2.43
N HIS A 20 -13.12 4.32 -1.72
CA HIS A 20 -13.80 5.61 -1.78
C HIS A 20 -13.64 6.33 -3.12
N SER A 21 -12.65 5.96 -3.94
CA SER A 21 -12.47 6.51 -5.28
C SER A 21 -13.31 5.78 -6.35
N GLY A 22 -14.09 4.76 -5.96
CA GLY A 22 -14.94 4.00 -6.89
C GLY A 22 -14.18 2.94 -7.71
N THR A 23 -13.00 2.53 -7.27
CA THR A 23 -12.20 1.51 -7.97
C THR A 23 -12.65 0.10 -7.59
N ASP A 24 -13.19 -0.67 -8.54
CA ASP A 24 -13.63 -2.06 -8.33
C ASP A 24 -12.49 -3.03 -7.93
N SER A 25 -11.24 -2.65 -8.20
CA SER A 25 -10.02 -3.44 -7.92
C SER A 25 -9.16 -2.86 -6.79
N ALA A 26 -9.74 -2.09 -5.86
CA ALA A 26 -9.04 -1.36 -4.80
C ALA A 26 -8.00 -2.22 -4.03
N ARG A 27 -8.37 -3.45 -3.66
CA ARG A 27 -7.45 -4.37 -2.96
C ARG A 27 -6.29 -4.82 -3.84
N LEU A 28 -6.58 -5.22 -5.08
CA LEU A 28 -5.56 -5.68 -6.00
C LEU A 28 -4.55 -4.56 -6.30
N ASP A 29 -5.06 -3.35 -6.54
CA ASP A 29 -4.25 -2.17 -6.80
C ASP A 29 -3.35 -1.83 -5.60
N ALA A 30 -3.90 -1.80 -4.39
CA ALA A 30 -3.12 -1.59 -3.17
C ALA A 30 -2.00 -2.63 -3.00
N GLU A 31 -2.30 -3.92 -3.23
CA GLU A 31 -1.32 -4.99 -3.14
C GLU A 31 -0.21 -4.88 -4.21
N VAL A 32 -0.56 -4.50 -5.44
CA VAL A 32 0.40 -4.30 -6.53
C VAL A 32 1.31 -3.12 -6.24
N LEU A 33 0.76 -1.98 -5.83
CA LEU A 33 1.52 -0.77 -5.52
C LEU A 33 2.46 -0.99 -4.32
N LEU A 34 1.99 -1.68 -3.28
CA LEU A 34 2.83 -1.97 -2.12
C LEU A 34 3.95 -2.96 -2.47
N ALA A 35 3.65 -3.99 -3.26
CA ALA A 35 4.65 -4.93 -3.75
C ALA A 35 5.71 -4.23 -4.62
N HIS A 36 5.31 -3.27 -5.45
CA HIS A 36 6.21 -2.45 -6.25
C HIS A 36 7.15 -1.60 -5.39
N VAL A 37 6.64 -0.92 -4.36
CA VAL A 37 7.45 -0.10 -3.44
C VAL A 37 8.49 -0.92 -2.68
N LEU A 38 8.15 -2.16 -2.33
CA LEU A 38 9.05 -3.07 -1.61
C LEU A 38 10.06 -3.78 -2.53
N ASP A 39 9.90 -3.67 -3.85
CA ASP A 39 10.59 -4.51 -4.84
C ASP A 39 10.44 -6.01 -4.50
N LYS A 40 9.20 -6.43 -4.26
CA LYS A 40 8.82 -7.82 -3.92
C LYS A 40 7.60 -8.26 -4.73
N GLN A 41 7.33 -9.55 -4.69
CA GLN A 41 6.08 -10.10 -5.20
C GLN A 41 4.96 -9.97 -4.15
N ARG A 42 3.71 -9.93 -4.60
CA ARG A 42 2.51 -9.86 -3.72
C ARG A 42 2.47 -10.94 -2.63
N VAL A 43 3.00 -12.14 -2.90
CA VAL A 43 3.10 -13.23 -1.90
C VAL A 43 3.91 -12.83 -0.66
N TYR A 44 4.84 -11.88 -0.80
CA TYR A 44 5.60 -11.36 0.32
C TYR A 44 4.69 -10.68 1.36
N LEU A 45 3.69 -9.92 0.90
CA LEU A 45 2.72 -9.23 1.77
C LEU A 45 1.88 -10.22 2.58
N LEU A 46 1.58 -11.40 2.00
CA LEU A 46 0.83 -12.47 2.66
C LEU A 46 1.68 -13.25 3.66
N THR A 47 2.98 -13.38 3.38
CA THR A 47 3.93 -14.14 4.20
C THR A 47 4.41 -13.32 5.40
N TRP A 48 4.52 -11.99 5.24
CA TRP A 48 5.11 -11.08 6.22
C TRP A 48 4.24 -9.84 6.53
N PRO A 49 2.96 -10.01 6.91
CA PRO A 49 2.03 -8.88 7.08
C PRO A 49 2.41 -7.91 8.22
N GLU A 50 3.24 -8.37 9.17
CA GLU A 50 3.68 -7.62 10.36
C GLU A 50 5.00 -6.87 10.14
N GLN A 51 5.61 -6.98 8.96
CA GLN A 51 6.81 -6.19 8.63
C GLN A 51 6.49 -4.70 8.61
N ALA A 52 7.46 -3.89 9.00
CA ALA A 52 7.32 -2.43 9.01
C ALA A 52 7.81 -1.83 7.69
N LEU A 53 7.12 -0.80 7.24
CA LEU A 53 7.62 0.11 6.20
C LEU A 53 8.61 1.08 6.82
N THR A 54 9.65 1.41 6.05
CA THR A 54 10.44 2.62 6.32
C THR A 54 9.61 3.86 5.99
N ASP A 55 9.97 5.01 6.55
CA ASP A 55 9.30 6.28 6.26
C ASP A 55 9.33 6.60 4.75
N GLU A 56 10.45 6.30 4.08
CA GLU A 56 10.60 6.47 2.62
C GLU A 56 9.65 5.57 1.83
N GLN A 57 9.55 4.29 2.20
CA GLN A 57 8.62 3.35 1.56
C GLN A 57 7.17 3.76 1.80
N HIS A 58 6.84 4.16 3.02
CA HIS A 58 5.49 4.64 3.35
C HIS A 58 5.12 5.88 2.54
N ASN A 59 6.01 6.86 2.43
CA ASN A 59 5.77 8.08 1.66
C ASN A 59 5.62 7.78 0.15
N HIS A 60 6.50 6.94 -0.41
CA HIS A 60 6.40 6.53 -1.82
C HIS A 60 5.08 5.78 -2.07
N TYR A 61 4.70 4.86 -1.18
CA TYR A 61 3.45 4.13 -1.29
C TYR A 61 2.24 5.07 -1.28
N GLN A 62 2.20 6.05 -0.38
CA GLN A 62 1.12 7.02 -0.32
C GLN A 62 1.02 7.85 -1.61
N GLN A 63 2.15 8.29 -2.18
CA GLN A 63 2.17 9.01 -3.46
C GLN A 63 1.55 8.21 -4.61
N LEU A 64 1.82 6.90 -4.68
CA LEU A 64 1.25 6.03 -5.71
C LEU A 64 -0.26 5.85 -5.52
N ILE A 65 -0.74 5.77 -4.27
CA ILE A 65 -2.18 5.71 -3.96
C ILE A 65 -2.88 6.98 -4.42
N ASP A 66 -2.31 8.15 -4.12
CA ASP A 66 -2.87 9.43 -4.57
C ASP A 66 -2.92 9.54 -6.10
N GLN A 67 -1.85 9.11 -6.80
CA GLN A 67 -1.85 9.04 -8.27
C GLN A 67 -2.96 8.13 -8.80
N ARG A 68 -3.13 6.95 -8.17
CA ARG A 68 -4.15 5.98 -8.56
C ARG A 68 -5.57 6.51 -8.37
N ILE A 69 -5.83 7.23 -7.28
CA ILE A 69 -7.12 7.89 -7.01
C ILE A 69 -7.40 8.99 -8.03
N GLN A 70 -6.38 9.75 -8.43
CA GLN A 70 -6.49 10.79 -9.45
C GLN A 70 -6.62 10.25 -10.88
N GLY A 71 -6.29 8.98 -11.11
CA GLY A 71 -6.35 8.33 -12.42
C GLY A 71 -5.24 8.75 -13.39
N ILE A 72 -4.09 9.17 -12.86
CA ILE A 72 -2.92 9.65 -13.62
C ILE A 72 -1.89 8.51 -13.76
#